data_AF-A0A7K3XBF5-F1
#
_entry.id   AF-A0A7K3XBF5-F1
#
_cell.length_a   1.000
_cell.length_b   1.000
_cell.length_c   1.000
_cell.angle_alpha   90.00
_cell.angle_beta   90.00
_cell.angle_gamma   90.00
#
_symmetry.space_group_name_H-M   'P 1'
#
loop_
_entity.id
_entity.type
_entity.pdbx_description
1 polymer ?
#
loop_
_entity_poly.entity_id
_entity_poly.type
_entity_poly.pdbx_seq_one_letter_code
_entity_poly.pdbx_strand_id
1 'polypeptide(L)'
;MTARIPDPRRPVARMEKTRTFRTFYADLLVMASWLVELGVTRVAMESTGPYWWPVYAALREAGGPDLTIDVVNAAHVKAVPGRKTDVKDAQWLARLLEVGLLRGSFLPPEDIREIRDLTRYQTKLTEERSREKQRLLKVLEAAGIKLDVVASDTFGVSGRAMLDALVAGERDPHVLAGLARGVL
;
A
#
# COMPACT_ATOMS: atom_id res chain seq x y z
N MET A 1 -4.45 -12.96 -16.98
CA MET A 1 -5.59 -12.09 -17.36
C MET A 1 -6.61 -12.91 -18.13
N THR A 2 -7.90 -12.67 -17.91
CA THR A 2 -9.00 -13.36 -18.61
C THR A 2 -9.97 -12.34 -19.17
N ALA A 3 -10.29 -12.46 -20.46
CA ALA A 3 -11.30 -11.65 -21.14
C ALA A 3 -12.51 -12.52 -21.52
N ARG A 4 -13.72 -11.98 -21.33
CA ARG A 4 -14.99 -12.57 -21.78
C ARG A 4 -15.56 -11.69 -22.88
N ILE A 5 -15.64 -12.24 -24.09
CA ILE A 5 -16.07 -11.51 -25.30
C ILE A 5 -17.19 -12.28 -26.02
N PRO A 6 -18.01 -11.61 -26.85
CA PRO A 6 -19.03 -12.29 -27.66
C PRO A 6 -18.43 -13.41 -28.53
N ASP A 7 -19.12 -14.55 -28.62
CA ASP A 7 -18.73 -15.62 -29.55
C ASP A 7 -19.21 -15.27 -30.98
N PRO A 8 -18.31 -15.06 -31.96
CA PRO A 8 -18.69 -14.72 -33.33
C PRO A 8 -19.46 -15.85 -34.03
N ARG A 9 -19.39 -17.10 -33.52
CA ARG A 9 -20.12 -18.24 -34.07
C ARG A 9 -21.49 -18.42 -33.40
N ARG A 10 -21.71 -17.83 -32.23
CA ARG A 10 -22.90 -17.99 -31.40
C ARG A 10 -23.25 -16.65 -30.73
N PRO A 11 -24.13 -15.82 -31.32
CA PRO A 11 -24.37 -14.44 -30.88
C PRO A 11 -24.77 -14.26 -29.41
N VAL A 12 -25.38 -15.28 -28.80
CA VAL A 12 -25.83 -15.27 -27.40
C VAL A 12 -24.77 -15.85 -26.44
N ALA A 13 -23.77 -16.56 -26.97
CA ALA A 13 -22.73 -17.18 -26.18
C ALA A 13 -21.53 -16.23 -25.99
N ARG A 14 -20.79 -16.48 -24.91
CA ARG A 14 -19.58 -15.75 -24.54
C ARG A 14 -18.41 -16.71 -24.57
N MET A 15 -17.30 -16.29 -25.16
CA MET A 15 -16.04 -17.03 -25.11
C MET A 15 -15.12 -16.47 -24.03
N GLU A 16 -14.32 -17.35 -23.43
CA GLU A 16 -13.26 -16.98 -22.49
C GLU A 16 -11.90 -17.07 -23.18
N LYS A 17 -11.12 -15.98 -23.16
CA LYS A 17 -9.71 -15.97 -23.56
C LYS A 17 -8.85 -15.70 -22.34
N THR A 18 -7.94 -16.61 -22.03
CA THR A 18 -7.01 -16.49 -20.90
C THR A 18 -5.59 -16.40 -21.42
N ARG A 19 -4.81 -15.41 -20.96
CA ARG A 19 -3.38 -15.28 -21.25
C ARG A 19 -2.62 -14.82 -20.01
N THR A 20 -1.45 -15.41 -19.79
CA THR A 20 -0.53 -15.03 -18.70
C THR A 20 0.45 -13.99 -19.21
N PHE A 21 0.72 -13.00 -18.37
CA PHE A 21 1.65 -11.90 -18.63
C PHE A 21 2.60 -11.80 -17.43
N ARG A 22 3.80 -11.26 -17.65
CA ARG A 22 4.69 -10.91 -16.55
C ARG A 22 4.23 -9.61 -15.90
N THR A 23 4.87 -9.24 -14.81
CA THR A 23 4.51 -8.06 -14.00
C THR A 23 5.34 -6.82 -14.31
N PHE A 24 6.30 -6.89 -15.23
CA PHE A 24 7.04 -5.71 -15.68
C PHE A 24 6.12 -4.76 -16.44
N TYR A 25 6.35 -3.45 -16.31
CA TYR A 25 5.45 -2.45 -16.91
C TYR A 25 5.27 -2.63 -18.43
N ALA A 26 6.34 -2.97 -19.15
CA ALA A 26 6.26 -3.28 -20.58
C ALA A 26 5.34 -4.48 -20.89
N ASP A 27 5.40 -5.54 -20.08
CA ASP A 27 4.49 -6.69 -20.22
C ASP A 27 3.04 -6.32 -19.85
N LEU A 28 2.85 -5.39 -18.92
CA LEU A 28 1.53 -4.85 -18.55
C LEU A 28 0.93 -4.00 -19.68
N LEU A 29 1.74 -3.23 -20.42
CA LEU A 29 1.28 -2.54 -21.63
C LEU A 29 0.84 -3.53 -22.69
N VAL A 30 1.61 -4.60 -22.93
CA VAL A 30 1.21 -5.69 -23.86
C VAL A 30 -0.11 -6.34 -23.41
N MET A 31 -0.29 -6.54 -22.11
CA MET A 31 -1.53 -7.06 -21.53
C MET A 31 -2.71 -6.10 -21.76
N ALA A 32 -2.50 -4.80 -21.61
CA ALA A 32 -3.53 -3.79 -21.80
C ALA A 32 -3.92 -3.66 -23.28
N SER A 33 -2.94 -3.56 -24.19
CA SER A 33 -3.18 -3.55 -25.64
C SER A 33 -3.94 -4.78 -26.09
N TRP A 34 -3.60 -5.97 -25.57
CA TRP A 34 -4.32 -7.20 -25.88
C TRP A 34 -5.80 -7.14 -25.50
N LEU A 35 -6.18 -6.47 -24.40
CA LEU A 35 -7.59 -6.30 -24.03
C LEU A 35 -8.31 -5.30 -24.92
N VAL A 36 -7.64 -4.21 -25.29
CA VAL A 36 -8.17 -3.19 -26.21
C VAL A 36 -8.42 -3.79 -27.59
N GLU A 37 -7.47 -4.58 -28.11
CA GLU A 37 -7.60 -5.31 -29.38
C GLU A 37 -8.78 -6.30 -29.39
N LEU A 38 -9.12 -6.87 -28.22
CA LEU A 38 -10.29 -7.73 -28.06
C LEU A 38 -11.61 -6.97 -27.92
N GLY A 39 -11.58 -5.63 -27.94
CA GLY A 39 -12.75 -4.78 -27.77
C GLY A 39 -13.30 -4.78 -26.33
N VAL A 40 -12.46 -5.02 -25.33
CA VAL A 40 -12.88 -4.98 -23.92
C VAL A 40 -13.14 -3.53 -23.50
N THR A 41 -14.35 -3.26 -23.02
CA THR A 41 -14.76 -1.91 -22.55
C THR A 41 -14.75 -1.77 -21.03
N ARG A 42 -14.66 -2.88 -20.30
CA ARG A 42 -14.68 -2.90 -18.83
C ARG A 42 -13.72 -3.96 -18.28
N VAL A 43 -12.89 -3.56 -17.33
CA VAL A 43 -11.91 -4.42 -16.66
C VAL A 43 -12.11 -4.34 -15.15
N ALA A 44 -11.97 -5.46 -14.45
CA ALA A 44 -11.90 -5.50 -13.00
C ALA A 44 -10.56 -6.09 -12.55
N MET A 45 -10.03 -5.56 -11.46
CA MET A 45 -8.83 -6.07 -10.80
C MET A 45 -8.99 -6.07 -9.29
N GLU A 46 -8.44 -7.07 -8.62
CA GLU A 46 -8.45 -7.16 -7.15
C GLU A 46 -7.43 -6.18 -6.55
N SER A 47 -7.88 -5.39 -5.57
CA SER A 47 -7.05 -4.46 -4.81
C SER A 47 -6.25 -5.23 -3.76
N THR A 48 -5.02 -5.62 -4.11
CA THR A 48 -4.06 -6.20 -3.16
C THR A 48 -2.89 -5.23 -2.98
N GLY A 49 -2.87 -4.49 -1.87
CA GLY A 49 -1.78 -3.55 -1.56
C GLY A 49 -1.55 -2.53 -2.70
N PRO A 50 -0.29 -2.15 -2.99
CA PRO A 50 0.04 -1.23 -4.08
C PRO A 50 0.07 -1.89 -5.47
N TYR A 51 -0.04 -3.22 -5.57
CA TYR A 51 0.25 -3.96 -6.81
C TYR A 51 -0.74 -3.73 -7.95
N TRP A 52 -1.94 -3.23 -7.65
CA TRP A 52 -2.95 -2.88 -8.66
C TRP A 52 -2.60 -1.59 -9.41
N TRP A 53 -1.78 -0.71 -8.83
CA TRP A 53 -1.41 0.58 -9.40
C TRP A 53 -0.75 0.49 -10.79
N PRO A 54 0.34 -0.28 -10.99
CA PRO A 54 0.98 -0.36 -12.30
C PRO A 54 0.07 -0.98 -13.37
N VAL A 55 -0.84 -1.89 -12.98
CA VAL A 55 -1.83 -2.48 -13.89
C VAL A 55 -2.87 -1.44 -14.30
N TYR A 56 -3.35 -0.65 -13.32
CA TYR A 56 -4.28 0.45 -13.58
C TYR A 56 -3.68 1.50 -14.52
N ALA A 57 -2.42 1.90 -14.28
CA ALA A 57 -1.70 2.83 -15.13
C ALA A 57 -1.58 2.33 -16.58
N ALA A 58 -1.12 1.09 -16.78
CA ALA A 58 -0.99 0.50 -18.11
C ALA A 58 -2.34 0.39 -18.86
N LEU A 59 -3.42 0.03 -18.15
CA LEU A 59 -4.77 -0.01 -18.72
C LEU A 59 -5.29 1.38 -19.09
N ARG A 60 -5.02 2.39 -18.28
CA ARG A 60 -5.38 3.79 -18.59
C ARG A 60 -4.60 4.31 -19.78
N GLU A 61 -3.31 4.00 -19.87
CA GLU A 61 -2.43 4.39 -20.98
C GLU A 61 -2.90 3.78 -22.31
N ALA A 62 -3.18 2.48 -22.34
CA ALA A 62 -3.57 1.80 -23.58
C ALA A 62 -5.05 1.96 -23.94
N GLY A 63 -5.95 1.98 -22.94
CA GLY A 63 -7.40 1.98 -23.13
C GLY A 63 -8.08 3.35 -23.06
N GLY A 64 -7.36 4.38 -22.61
CA GLY A 64 -7.86 5.75 -22.55
C GLY A 64 -9.04 5.95 -21.57
N PRO A 65 -9.84 7.01 -21.79
CA PRO A 65 -10.98 7.34 -20.92
C PRO A 65 -12.16 6.38 -21.07
N ASP A 66 -12.34 5.76 -22.24
CA ASP A 66 -13.49 4.92 -22.56
C ASP A 66 -13.43 3.55 -21.85
N LEU A 67 -12.24 3.11 -21.45
CA LEU A 67 -12.07 1.88 -20.69
C LEU A 67 -12.55 2.09 -19.23
N THR A 68 -13.61 1.39 -18.84
CA THR A 68 -14.04 1.36 -17.44
C THR A 68 -13.14 0.41 -16.65
N ILE A 69 -12.55 0.88 -15.54
CA ILE A 69 -11.64 0.07 -14.71
C ILE A 69 -12.14 0.05 -13.28
N ASP A 70 -12.56 -1.12 -12.82
CA ASP A 70 -13.04 -1.37 -11.46
C ASP A 70 -11.93 -1.99 -10.60
N VAL A 71 -11.49 -1.24 -9.59
CA VAL A 71 -10.60 -1.77 -8.54
C VAL A 71 -11.47 -2.34 -7.42
N VAL A 72 -11.56 -3.66 -7.31
CA VAL A 72 -12.48 -4.33 -6.37
C VAL A 72 -11.77 -4.77 -5.09
N ASN A 73 -12.47 -4.69 -3.96
CA ASN A 73 -11.91 -5.15 -2.69
C ASN A 73 -11.85 -6.69 -2.64
N ALA A 74 -10.68 -7.23 -2.31
CA ALA A 74 -10.43 -8.66 -2.09
C ALA A 74 -11.47 -9.34 -1.17
N ALA A 75 -11.93 -8.64 -0.13
CA ALA A 75 -12.93 -9.17 0.80
C ALA A 75 -14.28 -9.46 0.13
N HIS A 76 -14.64 -8.72 -0.92
CA HIS A 76 -15.88 -8.94 -1.67
C HIS A 76 -15.78 -10.14 -2.64
N VAL A 77 -14.57 -10.56 -2.98
CA VAL A 77 -14.32 -11.68 -3.92
C VAL A 77 -14.13 -13.02 -3.17
N LYS A 78 -13.66 -12.98 -1.92
CA LYS A 78 -13.25 -14.15 -1.12
C LYS A 78 -14.37 -14.97 -0.46
N ALA A 79 -15.65 -14.65 -0.67
CA ALA A 79 -16.77 -15.37 -0.05
C ALA A 79 -17.04 -16.79 -0.62
N VAL A 80 -16.10 -17.41 -1.35
CA VAL A 80 -16.29 -18.74 -1.96
C VAL A 80 -15.09 -19.66 -1.63
N PRO A 81 -15.28 -20.72 -0.82
CA PRO A 81 -14.24 -21.68 -0.52
C PRO A 81 -13.76 -22.43 -1.78
N GLY A 82 -12.44 -22.63 -1.93
CA GLY A 82 -11.89 -23.63 -2.85
C GLY A 82 -11.11 -23.16 -4.09
N ARG A 83 -10.50 -21.97 -4.13
CA ARG A 83 -9.66 -21.56 -5.26
C ARG A 83 -8.17 -21.50 -4.92
N LYS A 84 -7.36 -22.14 -5.77
CA LYS A 84 -5.93 -22.41 -5.51
C LYS A 84 -5.00 -21.96 -6.66
N THR A 85 -5.48 -21.19 -7.64
CA THR A 85 -4.66 -20.75 -8.79
C THR A 85 -5.13 -19.39 -9.33
N ASP A 86 -4.19 -18.47 -9.58
CA ASP A 86 -4.44 -17.10 -10.10
C ASP A 86 -5.29 -17.06 -11.38
N VAL A 87 -5.16 -18.09 -12.24
CA VAL A 87 -5.94 -18.22 -13.48
C VAL A 87 -7.44 -18.39 -13.20
N LYS A 88 -7.78 -19.25 -12.23
CA LYS A 88 -9.19 -19.49 -11.86
C LYS A 88 -9.81 -18.27 -11.21
N ASP A 89 -9.02 -17.50 -10.47
CA ASP A 89 -9.46 -16.25 -9.85
C ASP A 89 -9.73 -15.18 -10.91
N ALA A 90 -8.84 -15.04 -11.92
CA ALA A 90 -9.09 -14.15 -13.05
C ALA A 90 -10.33 -14.54 -13.87
N GLN A 91 -10.54 -15.84 -14.13
CA GLN A 91 -11.74 -16.33 -14.81
C GLN A 91 -13.01 -16.03 -14.03
N TRP A 92 -12.97 -16.23 -12.71
CA TRP A 92 -14.11 -15.92 -11.86
C TRP A 92 -14.42 -14.44 -11.83
N LEU A 93 -13.39 -13.60 -11.67
CA LEU A 93 -13.54 -12.15 -11.65
C LEU A 93 -14.18 -11.64 -12.94
N ALA A 94 -13.75 -12.17 -14.09
CA ALA A 94 -14.34 -11.83 -15.39
C ALA A 94 -15.83 -12.21 -15.48
N ARG A 95 -16.24 -13.35 -14.91
CA ARG A 95 -17.66 -13.75 -14.85
C ARG A 95 -18.47 -12.82 -13.95
N LEU A 96 -17.97 -12.52 -12.74
CA LEU A 96 -18.64 -11.61 -11.82
C LEU A 96 -18.79 -10.20 -12.39
N LEU A 97 -17.79 -9.72 -13.12
CA LEU A 97 -17.85 -8.44 -13.81
C LEU A 97 -18.94 -8.42 -14.88
N GLU A 98 -19.02 -9.47 -15.69
CA GLU A 98 -20.01 -9.57 -16.76
C GLU A 98 -21.45 -9.56 -16.25
N VAL A 99 -21.74 -10.24 -15.13
CA VAL A 99 -23.08 -10.25 -14.52
C VAL A 99 -23.34 -9.06 -13.59
N GLY A 100 -22.40 -8.11 -13.49
CA GLY A 100 -22.57 -6.88 -12.70
C GLY A 100 -22.53 -7.08 -11.17
N LEU A 101 -22.00 -8.21 -10.69
CA LEU A 101 -21.91 -8.51 -9.24
C LEU A 101 -20.70 -7.86 -8.55
N LEU A 102 -19.83 -7.20 -9.31
CA LEU A 102 -18.68 -6.48 -8.76
C LEU A 102 -19.03 -5.02 -8.44
N ARG A 103 -18.70 -4.61 -7.22
CA ARG A 103 -18.73 -3.21 -6.80
C ARG A 103 -17.30 -2.66 -6.78
N GLY A 104 -17.02 -1.74 -7.69
CA GLY A 104 -15.76 -1.00 -7.70
C GLY A 104 -15.58 -0.18 -6.42
N SER A 105 -14.35 -0.17 -5.91
CA SER A 105 -13.95 0.72 -4.82
C SER A 105 -13.85 2.14 -5.36
N PHE A 106 -14.16 3.12 -4.52
CA PHE A 106 -13.91 4.51 -4.86
C PHE A 106 -12.40 4.76 -5.01
N LEU A 107 -12.00 5.17 -6.20
CA LEU A 107 -10.64 5.62 -6.47
C LEU A 107 -10.64 7.15 -6.53
N PRO A 108 -9.96 7.83 -5.60
CA PRO A 108 -9.89 9.29 -5.66
C PRO A 108 -9.17 9.75 -6.93
N PRO A 109 -9.41 11.00 -7.37
CA PRO A 109 -8.58 11.68 -8.36
C PRO A 109 -7.08 11.63 -8.00
N GLU A 110 -6.22 11.77 -9.00
CA GLU A 110 -4.77 11.60 -8.86
C GLU A 110 -4.13 12.51 -7.82
N ASP A 111 -4.43 13.81 -7.90
CA ASP A 111 -4.04 14.83 -6.93
C ASP A 111 -4.43 14.46 -5.49
N ILE A 112 -5.64 13.95 -5.29
CA ILE A 112 -6.10 13.50 -3.97
C ILE A 112 -5.36 12.24 -3.51
N ARG A 113 -5.01 11.32 -4.41
CA ARG A 113 -4.24 10.11 -4.05
C ARG A 113 -2.82 10.48 -3.60
N GLU A 114 -2.16 11.40 -4.30
CA GLU A 114 -0.82 11.88 -3.94
C GLU A 114 -0.80 12.50 -2.54
N ILE A 115 -1.76 13.38 -2.24
CA ILE A 115 -1.89 13.99 -0.89
C ILE A 115 -2.13 12.91 0.17
N ARG A 116 -2.98 11.92 -0.13
CA ARG A 116 -3.27 10.81 0.80
C ARG A 116 -2.05 9.94 1.07
N ASP A 117 -1.20 9.72 0.08
CA ASP A 117 0.01 8.92 0.25
C ASP A 117 1.06 9.68 1.08
N LEU A 118 1.21 10.99 0.86
CA LEU A 118 2.07 11.86 1.69
C LEU A 118 1.62 11.88 3.15
N THR A 119 0.33 12.11 3.40
CA THR A 119 -0.22 12.18 4.77
C THR A 119 -0.13 10.82 5.48
N ARG A 120 -0.41 9.71 4.79
CA ARG A 120 -0.19 8.36 5.34
C ARG A 120 1.27 8.11 5.68
N TYR A 121 2.19 8.54 4.81
CA TYR A 121 3.61 8.39 5.06
C TYR A 121 4.07 9.21 6.27
N GLN A 122 3.58 10.44 6.40
CA GLN A 122 3.83 11.28 7.58
C GLN A 122 3.33 10.62 8.88
N THR A 123 2.13 10.03 8.87
CA THR A 123 1.61 9.27 10.02
C THR A 123 2.54 8.10 10.36
N LYS A 124 2.94 7.31 9.36
CA LYS A 124 3.88 6.19 9.57
C LYS A 124 5.21 6.65 10.18
N LEU A 125 5.81 7.71 9.66
CA LEU A 125 7.05 8.28 10.21
C LEU A 125 6.87 8.75 11.66
N THR A 126 5.72 9.33 11.98
CA THR A 126 5.39 9.76 13.35
C THR A 126 5.30 8.56 14.29
N GLU A 127 4.64 7.49 13.87
CA GLU A 127 4.55 6.26 14.63
C GLU A 127 5.92 5.57 14.78
N GLU A 128 6.73 5.52 13.72
CA GLU A 128 8.10 4.99 13.75
C GLU A 128 8.96 5.76 14.74
N ARG A 129 8.95 7.09 14.67
CA ARG A 129 9.64 7.94 15.64
C ARG A 129 9.20 7.64 17.07
N SER A 130 7.89 7.50 17.32
CA SER A 130 7.39 7.16 18.66
C SER A 130 7.85 5.78 19.11
N ARG A 131 7.87 4.78 18.21
CA ARG A 131 8.39 3.43 18.51
C ARG A 131 9.87 3.46 18.89
N GLU A 132 10.69 4.21 18.15
CA GLU A 132 12.12 4.33 18.48
C GLU A 132 12.38 5.08 19.79
N LYS A 133 11.60 6.15 20.06
CA LYS A 133 11.64 6.82 21.36
C LYS A 133 11.35 5.84 22.51
N GLN A 134 10.29 5.04 22.40
CA GLN A 134 9.93 4.06 23.42
C GLN A 134 10.98 2.95 23.58
N ARG A 135 11.66 2.56 22.50
CA ARG A 135 12.78 1.61 22.59
C ARG A 135 13.97 2.21 23.34
N LEU A 136 14.32 3.46 23.08
CA LEU A 136 15.39 4.13 23.81
C LEU A 136 15.09 4.18 25.32
N LEU A 137 13.87 4.59 25.69
CA LEU A 137 13.47 4.62 27.10
C LEU A 137 13.60 3.25 27.78
N LYS A 138 13.21 2.17 27.09
CA LYS A 138 13.40 0.81 27.62
C LYS A 138 14.87 0.45 27.83
N VAL A 139 15.76 0.89 26.94
CA VAL A 139 17.21 0.68 27.09
C VAL A 139 17.75 1.45 28.30
N LEU A 140 17.32 2.70 28.48
CA LEU A 140 17.71 3.52 29.63
C LEU A 140 17.21 2.91 30.94
N GLU A 141 15.94 2.49 31.02
CA GLU A 141 15.38 1.85 32.22
C GLU A 141 16.11 0.54 32.55
N ALA A 142 16.42 -0.29 31.54
CA ALA A 142 17.19 -1.51 31.73
C ALA A 142 18.63 -1.24 32.23
N ALA A 143 19.22 -0.11 31.87
CA ALA A 143 20.51 0.36 32.36
C ALA A 143 20.43 1.05 33.74
N GLY A 144 19.24 1.20 34.32
CA GLY A 144 19.02 1.92 35.58
C GLY A 144 19.07 3.44 35.46
N ILE A 145 18.95 3.99 34.25
CA ILE A 145 19.02 5.44 33.96
C ILE A 145 17.60 5.99 33.81
N LYS A 146 17.13 6.73 34.81
CA LYS A 146 15.74 7.26 34.87
C LYS A 146 15.60 8.67 34.32
N LEU A 147 16.13 8.90 33.11
CA LEU A 147 16.15 10.24 32.51
C LEU A 147 14.75 10.78 32.22
N ASP A 148 13.80 9.92 31.90
CA ASP A 148 12.38 10.24 31.66
C ASP A 148 11.60 10.64 32.92
N VAL A 149 12.11 10.31 34.11
CA VAL A 149 11.52 10.72 35.39
C VAL A 149 11.97 12.14 35.77
N VAL A 150 13.19 12.51 35.39
CA VAL A 150 13.81 13.76 35.82
C VAL A 150 13.79 14.87 34.76
N ALA A 151 13.55 14.52 33.49
CA ALA A 151 13.48 15.48 32.39
C ALA A 151 12.07 15.50 31.77
N SER A 152 11.48 16.69 31.69
CA SER A 152 10.19 16.96 31.04
C SER A 152 10.16 16.57 29.55
N ASP A 153 11.29 16.64 28.85
CA ASP A 153 11.47 16.09 27.50
C ASP A 153 12.84 15.43 27.32
N THR A 154 12.87 14.11 27.45
CA THR A 154 14.05 13.25 27.22
C THR A 154 14.63 13.40 25.81
N PHE A 155 13.82 13.81 24.83
CA PHE A 155 14.22 13.91 23.43
C PHE A 155 14.41 15.36 22.96
N GLY A 156 14.28 16.33 23.88
CA GLY A 156 14.55 17.74 23.66
C GLY A 156 16.05 18.04 23.67
N VAL A 157 16.42 19.33 23.66
CA VAL A 157 17.83 19.75 23.57
C VAL A 157 18.66 19.24 24.76
N SER A 158 18.15 19.42 25.99
CA SER A 158 18.82 18.97 27.23
C SER A 158 18.96 17.45 27.28
N GLY A 159 17.85 16.72 27.05
CA GLY A 159 17.85 15.26 27.10
C GLY A 159 18.78 14.63 26.06
N ARG A 160 18.82 15.17 24.83
CA ARG A 160 19.78 14.71 23.81
C ARG A 160 21.23 14.97 24.20
N ALA A 161 21.55 16.14 24.76
CA ALA A 161 22.91 16.43 25.22
C ALA A 161 23.35 15.45 26.32
N MET A 162 22.46 15.12 27.26
CA MET A 162 22.72 14.12 28.30
C MET A 162 22.89 12.71 27.71
N LEU A 163 22.06 12.33 26.73
CA LEU A 163 22.19 11.05 26.03
C LEU A 163 23.51 10.95 25.27
N ASP A 164 23.93 12.00 24.56
CA ASP A 164 25.20 12.04 23.84
C ASP A 164 26.39 11.92 24.81
N ALA A 165 26.33 12.61 25.97
CA ALA A 165 27.34 12.48 27.01
C ALA A 165 27.39 11.06 27.62
N LEU A 166 26.23 10.45 27.89
CA LEU A 166 26.13 9.07 28.33
C LEU A 166 26.73 8.10 27.29
N VAL A 167 26.49 8.32 25.99
CA VAL A 167 27.09 7.53 24.92
C VAL A 167 28.61 7.73 24.86
N ALA A 168 29.10 8.95 25.08
CA ALA A 168 30.52 9.29 25.15
C ALA A 168 31.24 8.73 26.40
N GLY A 169 30.51 8.13 27.33
CA GLY A 169 31.07 7.49 28.52
C GLY A 169 31.00 8.32 29.80
N GLU A 170 30.36 9.50 29.77
CA GLU A 170 30.12 10.29 30.98
C GLU A 170 29.15 9.55 31.92
N ARG A 171 29.46 9.54 33.22
CA ARG A 171 28.69 8.86 34.27
C ARG A 171 28.47 9.75 35.49
N ASP A 172 29.10 10.91 35.58
CA ASP A 172 28.92 11.87 36.66
C ASP A 172 27.55 12.57 36.55
N PRO A 173 26.65 12.36 37.52
CA PRO A 173 25.32 12.97 37.50
C PRO A 173 25.36 14.51 37.56
N HIS A 174 26.38 15.13 38.15
CA HIS A 174 26.52 16.59 38.19
C HIS A 174 26.89 17.15 36.82
N VAL A 175 27.78 16.49 36.09
CA VAL A 175 28.12 16.86 34.71
C VAL A 175 26.89 16.73 33.82
N LEU A 176 26.18 15.60 33.91
CA LEU A 176 24.96 15.37 33.14
C LEU A 176 23.88 16.41 33.45
N ALA A 177 23.60 16.69 34.73
CA ALA A 177 22.64 17.71 35.13
C ALA A 177 23.03 19.12 34.65
N GLY A 178 24.33 19.43 34.60
CA GLY A 178 24.84 20.69 34.07
C GLY A 178 24.57 20.92 32.58
N LEU A 179 24.21 19.88 31.82
CA LEU A 179 23.82 19.99 30.41
C LEU A 179 22.36 20.48 30.23
N ALA A 180 21.61 20.61 31.32
CA ALA A 180 20.25 21.12 31.29
C ALA A 180 20.20 22.57 30.80
N ARG A 181 19.43 22.82 29.73
CA ARG A 181 19.06 24.17 29.28
C ARG A 181 17.64 24.47 29.71
N GLY A 182 17.49 25.21 30.82
CA GLY A 182 16.20 25.58 31.41
C GLY A 182 15.81 24.71 32.62
N VAL A 183 14.55 24.82 33.06
CA VAL A 183 14.01 23.95 34.11
C VAL A 183 13.80 22.56 33.50
N LEU A 184 14.41 21.54 34.10
CA LEU A 184 14.25 20.14 33.70
C LEU A 184 12.81 19.66 33.88
#